data_AF-A0A0F9KKM8-F1
#
_entry.id   AF-A0A0F9KKM8-F1
#
_cell.length_a   1.000
_cell.length_b   1.000
_cell.length_c   1.000
_cell.angle_alpha   90.00
_cell.angle_beta   90.00
_cell.angle_gamma   90.00
#
_symmetry.space_group_name_H-M   'P 1'
#
loop_
_entity.id
_entity.type
_entity.pdbx_description
1 polymer ?
#
loop_
_entity_poly.entity_id
_entity_poly.type
_entity_poly.pdbx_seq_one_letter_code
_entity_poly.pdbx_strand_id
1 'polypeptide(L)'
;MSWAIGFDNTWNRDIGYGVPAFCDYPKCEEKIDRGLAYACGNEPYGGDEGCGLFFCGKHLYPILCERCSNDDEEPFKATPDHPQWIEWKLTDGSWQKWRDENPVWVADNE
;
A
#
# COMPACT_ATOMS: atom_id res chain seq x y z
N MET A 1 -5.52 19.76 3.00
CA MET A 1 -4.86 19.08 1.86
C MET A 1 -5.04 17.60 2.09
N SER A 2 -5.74 16.88 1.22
CA SER A 2 -5.88 15.42 1.34
C SER A 2 -4.67 14.77 0.67
N TRP A 3 -4.03 13.81 1.35
CA TRP A 3 -2.93 13.03 0.79
C TRP A 3 -3.50 11.88 -0.04
N ALA A 4 -4.02 12.21 -1.23
CA ALA A 4 -4.73 11.27 -2.08
C ALA A 4 -3.80 10.20 -2.66
N ILE A 5 -2.65 10.60 -3.22
CA ILE A 5 -1.67 9.70 -3.83
C ILE A 5 -0.26 10.22 -3.51
N GLY A 6 0.60 9.31 -3.07
CA GLY A 6 2.05 9.45 -2.89
C GLY A 6 2.74 8.15 -3.33
N PHE A 7 4.06 8.12 -3.27
CA PHE A 7 4.84 6.95 -3.65
C PHE A 7 5.81 6.54 -2.53
N ASP A 8 5.79 5.25 -2.18
CA ASP A 8 6.69 4.65 -1.22
C ASP A 8 7.90 4.06 -1.95
N ASN A 9 9.10 4.58 -1.69
CA ASN A 9 10.33 4.04 -2.25
C ASN A 9 10.81 2.77 -1.52
N THR A 10 10.41 2.56 -0.27
CA THR A 10 10.77 1.36 0.52
C THR A 10 10.07 0.15 -0.05
N TRP A 11 8.77 0.28 -0.33
CA TRP A 11 7.93 -0.80 -0.85
C TRP A 11 7.67 -0.72 -2.37
N ASN A 12 8.21 0.30 -3.04
CA ASN A 12 8.05 0.58 -4.48
C ASN A 12 6.60 0.55 -4.95
N ARG A 13 5.71 1.23 -4.22
CA ARG A 13 4.27 1.22 -4.51
C ARG A 13 3.59 2.55 -4.19
N ASP A 14 2.47 2.79 -4.87
CA ASP A 14 1.62 3.95 -4.61
C ASP A 14 0.94 3.82 -3.23
N ILE A 15 0.83 4.93 -2.50
CA ILE A 15 0.23 5.02 -1.16
C ILE A 15 -0.69 6.25 -1.06
N GLY A 16 -1.60 6.29 -0.10
CA GLY A 16 -2.52 7.40 0.13
C GLY A 16 -3.99 6.99 0.15
N TYR A 17 -4.86 7.94 0.55
CA TYR A 17 -6.30 7.70 0.73
C TYR A 17 -7.05 7.39 -0.57
N GLY A 18 -6.45 7.68 -1.73
CA GLY A 18 -6.99 7.38 -3.05
C GLY A 18 -6.48 6.07 -3.65
N VAL A 19 -5.64 5.32 -2.92
CA VAL A 19 -5.02 4.09 -3.42
C VAL A 19 -5.70 2.86 -2.78
N PRO A 20 -6.70 2.25 -3.43
CA PRO A 20 -7.33 1.05 -2.93
C PRO A 20 -6.33 -0.10 -2.86
N ALA A 21 -6.41 -0.89 -1.80
CA ALA A 21 -5.50 -2.00 -1.54
C ALA A 21 -6.21 -3.14 -0.80
N PHE A 22 -5.52 -4.28 -0.71
CA PHE A 22 -5.84 -5.32 0.25
C PHE A 22 -4.95 -5.16 1.49
N CYS A 23 -5.43 -5.68 2.61
CA CYS A 23 -4.64 -5.77 3.83
C CYS A 23 -3.37 -6.60 3.59
N ASP A 24 -2.20 -6.09 4.02
CA ASP A 24 -0.89 -6.75 3.88
C ASP A 24 -0.71 -7.96 4.81
N TYR A 25 -1.73 -8.35 5.57
CA TYR A 25 -1.69 -9.58 6.35
C TYR A 25 -1.84 -10.79 5.42
N PRO A 26 -1.05 -11.87 5.60
CA PRO A 26 -1.11 -13.04 4.73
C PRO A 26 -2.52 -13.60 4.59
N LYS A 27 -2.99 -13.74 3.34
CA LYS A 27 -4.31 -14.28 2.98
C LYS A 27 -5.50 -13.44 3.45
N CYS A 28 -5.30 -12.19 3.85
CA CYS A 28 -6.39 -11.27 4.13
C CYS A 28 -6.84 -10.57 2.84
N GLU A 29 -8.13 -10.67 2.51
CA GLU A 29 -8.73 -10.02 1.33
C GLU A 29 -9.58 -8.80 1.73
N GLU A 30 -9.39 -8.29 2.94
CA GLU A 30 -10.10 -7.11 3.41
C GLU A 30 -9.64 -5.89 2.63
N LYS A 31 -10.61 -5.20 2.01
CA LYS A 31 -10.36 -4.00 1.22
C LYS A 31 -10.12 -2.81 2.13
N ILE A 32 -9.05 -2.10 1.85
CA ILE A 32 -8.61 -0.89 2.55
C ILE A 32 -8.15 0.15 1.51
N ASP A 33 -7.65 1.26 2.00
CA ASP A 33 -6.75 2.14 1.25
C ASP A 33 -5.36 2.15 1.89
N ARG A 34 -4.35 2.66 1.17
CA ARG A 34 -3.00 2.84 1.71
C ARG A 34 -2.84 4.19 2.43
N GLY A 35 -3.87 4.63 3.13
CA GLY A 35 -3.86 5.81 3.98
C GLY A 35 -3.45 5.52 5.42
N LEU A 36 -3.28 6.58 6.21
CA LEU A 36 -2.73 6.50 7.58
C LEU A 36 -3.58 5.65 8.53
N ALA A 37 -4.90 5.60 8.34
CA ALA A 37 -5.79 4.79 9.17
C ALA A 37 -5.48 3.28 9.13
N TYR A 38 -4.78 2.83 8.09
CA TYR A 38 -4.35 1.44 7.93
C TYR A 38 -2.84 1.28 8.04
N ALA A 39 -2.06 2.36 8.16
CA ALA A 39 -0.61 2.29 8.21
C ALA A 39 -0.13 1.71 9.55
N CYS A 40 0.75 0.70 9.51
CA CYS A 40 1.41 0.19 10.69
C CYS A 40 2.26 1.29 11.33
N GLY A 41 1.99 1.62 12.60
CA GLY A 41 2.61 2.73 13.32
C GLY A 41 1.90 4.08 13.13
N ASN A 42 0.79 4.12 12.38
CA ASN A 42 0.04 5.34 12.05
C ASN A 42 0.89 6.41 11.31
N GLU A 43 2.02 6.00 10.76
CA GLU A 43 2.94 6.82 9.98
C GLU A 43 3.20 6.17 8.62
N PRO A 44 3.29 6.96 7.54
CA PRO A 44 3.68 6.42 6.25
C PRO A 44 5.15 5.97 6.30
N TYR A 45 5.54 5.04 5.42
CA TYR A 45 6.92 4.52 5.31
C TYR A 45 7.46 3.75 6.54
N GLY A 46 6.65 3.60 7.59
CA GLY A 46 6.99 2.82 8.79
C GLY A 46 7.32 3.64 10.02
N GLY A 47 7.68 4.91 9.88
CA GLY A 47 8.02 5.74 11.04
C GLY A 47 9.08 5.10 11.94
N ASP A 48 8.93 5.27 13.26
CA ASP A 48 9.86 4.71 14.25
C ASP A 48 9.53 3.27 14.66
N GLU A 49 8.25 2.89 14.66
CA GLU A 49 7.76 1.61 15.25
C GLU A 49 7.10 0.68 14.23
N GLY A 50 6.77 1.17 13.03
CA GLY A 50 6.02 0.44 12.02
C GLY A 50 6.88 -0.08 10.86
N CYS A 51 6.31 -1.02 10.10
CA CYS A 51 6.99 -1.60 8.93
C CYS A 51 6.66 -0.91 7.59
N GLY A 52 5.80 0.11 7.59
CA GLY A 52 5.37 0.82 6.37
C GLY A 52 4.35 0.07 5.52
N LEU A 53 3.85 -1.07 6.01
CA LEU A 53 2.74 -1.82 5.40
C LEU A 53 1.38 -1.37 5.93
N PHE A 54 0.31 -1.77 5.24
CA PHE A 54 -1.06 -1.36 5.54
C PHE A 54 -1.94 -2.56 5.94
N PHE A 55 -2.62 -2.45 7.07
CA PHE A 55 -3.39 -3.52 7.68
C PHE A 55 -4.81 -3.06 8.01
N CYS A 56 -5.80 -3.94 7.81
CA CYS A 56 -7.16 -3.67 8.27
C CYS A 56 -7.22 -3.64 9.80
N GLY A 57 -8.30 -3.11 10.37
CA GLY A 57 -8.46 -2.97 11.82
C GLY A 57 -8.44 -4.30 12.61
N LYS A 58 -8.52 -5.45 11.95
CA LYS A 58 -8.33 -6.78 12.59
C LYS A 58 -6.86 -7.14 12.79
N HIS A 59 -5.99 -6.65 11.91
CA HIS A 59 -4.55 -6.95 11.90
C HIS A 59 -3.71 -5.74 12.33
N LEU A 60 -4.36 -4.66 12.78
CA LEU A 60 -3.76 -3.46 13.34
C LEU A 60 -4.31 -3.29 14.76
N TYR A 61 -3.57 -3.72 15.79
CA TYR A 61 -4.04 -3.65 17.18
C TYR A 61 -2.93 -3.22 18.14
N PRO A 62 -3.05 -2.05 18.83
CA PRO A 62 -3.99 -0.95 18.55
C PRO A 62 -3.58 -0.11 17.33
N ILE A 63 -2.29 -0.02 17.02
CA ILE A 63 -1.73 0.76 15.90
C ILE A 63 -0.62 0.03 15.12
N LEU A 64 -0.15 -1.11 15.63
CA LEU A 64 0.89 -1.92 15.02
C LEU A 64 0.32 -3.23 14.49
N CYS A 65 1.02 -3.82 13.52
CA CYS A 65 0.77 -5.18 13.09
C CYS A 65 1.35 -6.19 14.09
N GLU A 66 0.94 -7.45 13.98
CA GLU A 66 1.39 -8.55 14.86
C GLU A 66 2.93 -8.62 14.97
N ARG A 67 3.65 -8.49 13.85
CA ARG A 67 5.11 -8.58 13.82
C ARG A 67 5.80 -7.41 14.50
N CYS A 68 5.40 -6.18 14.17
CA CYS A 68 5.94 -4.98 14.82
C CYS A 68 5.60 -4.95 16.31
N SER A 69 4.43 -5.44 16.72
CA SER A 69 4.07 -5.54 18.14
C SER A 69 4.87 -6.59 18.91
N ASN A 70 5.48 -7.56 18.22
CA ASN A 70 6.27 -8.63 18.83
C ASN A 70 7.78 -8.41 18.67
N ASP A 71 8.20 -7.23 18.20
CA ASP A 71 9.61 -6.91 17.88
C ASP A 71 10.25 -7.89 16.86
N ASP A 72 9.45 -8.44 15.94
CA ASP A 72 9.96 -9.29 14.86
C ASP A 72 10.72 -8.45 13.82
N GLU A 73 11.93 -8.88 13.43
CA GLU A 73 12.80 -8.11 12.53
C GLU A 73 12.32 -8.11 11.06
N GLU A 74 11.51 -9.08 10.64
CA GLU A 74 11.08 -9.20 9.23
C GLU A 74 9.62 -8.80 9.01
N PRO A 75 9.33 -7.73 8.26
CA PRO A 75 7.97 -7.39 7.85
C PRO A 75 7.28 -8.49 7.05
N PHE A 76 5.94 -8.43 6.99
CA PHE A 76 5.18 -9.27 6.06
C PHE A 76 5.54 -8.96 4.60
N LYS A 77 5.13 -9.84 3.67
CA LYS A 77 5.22 -9.54 2.25
C LYS A 77 4.10 -8.57 1.86
N ALA A 78 4.46 -7.45 1.24
CA ALA A 78 3.48 -6.54 0.64
C ALA A 78 2.55 -7.28 -0.34
N THR A 79 1.25 -7.03 -0.20
CA THR A 79 0.24 -7.55 -1.12
C THR A 79 0.31 -6.84 -2.48
N PRO A 80 -0.09 -7.52 -3.57
CA PRO A 80 -0.21 -6.89 -4.88
C PRO A 80 -1.16 -5.69 -4.86
N ASP A 81 -1.02 -4.83 -5.87
CA ASP A 81 -1.96 -3.73 -6.08
C ASP A 81 -3.39 -4.25 -6.31
N HIS A 82 -4.37 -3.49 -5.81
CA HIS A 82 -5.76 -3.84 -6.00
C HIS A 82 -6.13 -3.72 -7.49
N PRO A 83 -6.92 -4.65 -8.08
CA PRO A 83 -7.24 -4.63 -9.51
C PRO A 83 -7.82 -3.30 -10.00
N GLN A 84 -8.66 -2.66 -9.19
CA GLN A 84 -9.21 -1.32 -9.50
C GLN A 84 -8.11 -0.24 -9.63
N TRP A 85 -7.04 -0.33 -8.82
CA TRP A 85 -5.91 0.59 -8.93
C TRP A 85 -5.15 0.38 -10.23
N ILE A 86 -4.89 -0.89 -10.57
CA ILE A 86 -4.20 -1.28 -11.80
C ILE A 86 -5.01 -0.79 -13.02
N GLU A 87 -6.31 -1.10 -13.07
CA GLU A 87 -7.21 -0.67 -14.14
C GLU A 87 -7.22 0.86 -14.30
N TRP A 88 -7.27 1.59 -13.19
CA TRP A 88 -7.24 3.06 -13.23
C TRP A 88 -5.92 3.59 -13.79
N LYS A 89 -4.78 3.05 -13.36
CA LYS A 89 -3.45 3.41 -13.90
C LYS A 89 -3.30 3.09 -15.38
N LEU A 90 -3.96 2.04 -15.87
CA LEU A 90 -3.92 1.65 -17.28
C LEU A 90 -4.81 2.53 -18.17
N THR A 91 -5.97 2.94 -17.67
CA THR A 91 -7.02 3.54 -18.51
C THR A 91 -7.16 5.04 -18.37
N ASP A 92 -6.86 5.62 -17.20
CA ASP A 92 -7.09 7.03 -16.95
C ASP A 92 -6.04 7.90 -17.65
N GLY A 93 -6.49 8.99 -18.26
CA GLY A 93 -5.63 9.91 -19.00
C GLY A 93 -4.59 10.62 -18.12
N SER A 94 -4.86 10.78 -16.82
CA SER A 94 -3.93 11.40 -15.87
C SER A 94 -2.64 10.58 -15.68
N TRP A 95 -2.68 9.28 -15.96
CA TRP A 95 -1.54 8.36 -15.85
C TRP A 95 -0.78 8.15 -17.16
N GLN A 96 -1.16 8.82 -18.26
CA GLN A 96 -0.51 8.61 -19.57
C GLN A 96 1.01 8.79 -19.51
N LYS A 97 1.47 9.91 -18.93
CA LYS A 97 2.90 10.18 -18.81
C LYS A 97 3.63 9.08 -18.03
N TRP A 98 3.03 8.61 -16.93
CA TRP A 98 3.62 7.55 -16.12
C TRP A 98 3.70 6.22 -16.90
N ARG A 99 2.68 5.87 -17.69
CA ARG A 99 2.70 4.69 -18.57
C ARG A 99 3.80 4.78 -19.63
N ASP A 100 3.96 5.96 -20.24
CA ASP A 100 5.01 6.21 -21.24
C ASP A 100 6.42 6.00 -20.64
N GLU A 101 6.59 6.34 -19.36
CA GLU A 101 7.85 6.18 -18.61
C GLU A 101 8.05 4.76 -18.05
N ASN A 102 6.98 3.95 -17.94
CA ASN A 102 7.00 2.62 -17.31
C ASN A 102 6.44 1.51 -18.23
N PRO A 103 6.97 1.34 -19.46
CA PRO A 103 6.39 0.42 -20.44
C PRO A 103 6.44 -1.07 -20.03
N VAL A 104 7.43 -1.47 -19.23
CA VAL A 104 7.54 -2.85 -18.72
C VAL A 104 6.41 -3.17 -17.74
N TRP A 105 6.12 -2.25 -16.81
CA TRP A 105 5.01 -2.45 -15.87
C TRP A 105 3.67 -2.54 -16.59
N VAL A 106 3.47 -1.73 -17.64
CA VAL A 106 2.25 -1.79 -18.46
C VAL A 106 2.11 -3.16 -19.12
N ALA A 107 3.18 -3.67 -19.74
CA ALA A 107 3.17 -4.98 -20.40
C ALA A 107 2.90 -6.15 -19.42
N ASP A 108 3.33 -6.03 -18.16
CA ASP A 108 3.09 -7.05 -17.12
C ASP A 108 1.66 -7.00 -16.53
N ASN A 109 0.90 -5.94 -16.80
CA ASN A 109 -0.43 -5.71 -16.20
C ASN A 109 -1.57 -5.51 -17.22
N GLU A 110 -1.29 -5.55 -18.53
CA GLU A 110 -2.27 -5.56 -19.65
C GLU A 110 -2.81 -6.97 -19.93
#